data_AF-E9I199-F1
#
_entry.id   AF-E9I199-F1
#
_cell.length_a   1.000
_cell.length_b   1.000
_cell.length_c   1.000
_cell.angle_alpha   90.00
_cell.angle_beta   90.00
_cell.angle_gamma   90.00
#
_symmetry.space_group_name_H-M   'P 1'
#
loop_
_entity.id
_entity.type
_entity.pdbx_description
1 polymer ?
#
loop_
_entity_poly.entity_id
_entity_poly.type
_entity_poly.pdbx_seq_one_letter_code
_entity_poly.pdbx_strand_id
1 'polypeptide(L)'
;VKFVKSIGGANGRDAIKRAWSALTTIECRAYCNWLGIKKGANQKYGLKGTAIVKAVLDGIKLNALTKDMTLQEFESSTSSFFVRAPDLLKKRKEKAALNGSRDSDAEKSG
;
A
#
# COMPACT_ATOMS: atom_id res chain seq x y z
N VAL A 1 13.58 8.84 -5.81
CA VAL A 1 14.17 7.49 -6.08
C VAL A 1 15.11 6.99 -4.98
N LYS A 2 16.07 7.80 -4.45
CA LYS A 2 17.02 7.36 -3.40
C LYS A 2 16.34 6.79 -2.14
N PHE A 3 15.28 7.45 -1.65
CA PHE A 3 14.47 6.96 -0.53
C PHE A 3 13.85 5.57 -0.80
N VAL A 4 13.33 5.35 -2.00
CA VAL A 4 12.72 4.05 -2.34
C VAL A 4 13.80 2.95 -2.44
N LYS A 5 14.99 3.29 -2.97
CA LYS A 5 16.13 2.36 -2.99
C LYS A 5 16.48 1.88 -1.58
N SER A 6 16.57 2.79 -0.60
CA SER A 6 16.97 2.44 0.77
C SER A 6 15.96 1.57 1.52
N ILE A 7 14.71 1.49 1.07
CA ILE A 7 13.70 0.60 1.69
C ILE A 7 14.08 -0.86 1.44
N GLY A 8 14.46 -1.21 0.21
CA GLY A 8 14.83 -2.59 -0.18
C GLY A 8 13.68 -3.60 -0.04
N GLY A 9 14.02 -4.89 -0.09
CA GLY A 9 13.08 -6.01 0.03
C GLY A 9 13.77 -7.33 -0.30
N ALA A 10 13.24 -8.43 0.22
CA ALA A 10 13.80 -9.76 -0.03
C ALA A 10 13.61 -10.22 -1.49
N ASN A 11 12.56 -9.72 -2.15
CA ASN A 11 12.26 -9.94 -3.56
C ASN A 11 11.45 -8.76 -4.11
N GLY A 12 11.18 -8.78 -5.42
CA GLY A 12 10.46 -7.70 -6.08
C GLY A 12 9.11 -7.36 -5.46
N ARG A 13 8.29 -8.37 -5.15
CA ARG A 13 6.96 -8.16 -4.55
C ARG A 13 7.06 -7.56 -3.16
N ASP A 14 8.03 -8.01 -2.35
CA ASP A 14 8.29 -7.46 -1.03
C ASP A 14 8.75 -5.99 -1.11
N ALA A 15 9.70 -5.69 -1.99
CA ALA A 15 10.18 -4.33 -2.22
C ALA A 15 9.05 -3.36 -2.61
N ILE A 16 8.14 -3.78 -3.51
CA ILE A 16 6.97 -3.00 -3.92
C ILE A 16 6.05 -2.73 -2.71
N LYS A 17 5.72 -3.76 -1.93
CA LYS A 17 4.86 -3.61 -0.75
C LYS A 17 5.45 -2.67 0.27
N ARG A 18 6.75 -2.80 0.57
CA ARG A 18 7.45 -1.96 1.55
C ARG A 18 7.54 -0.52 1.06
N ALA A 19 7.87 -0.30 -0.21
CA ALA A 19 7.91 1.04 -0.82
C ALA A 19 6.56 1.76 -0.70
N TRP A 20 5.47 1.11 -1.12
CA TRP A 20 4.14 1.70 -1.01
C TRP A 20 3.70 1.91 0.44
N SER A 21 4.04 0.98 1.35
CA SER A 21 3.72 1.12 2.77
C SER A 21 4.42 2.32 3.42
N ALA A 22 5.64 2.62 3.00
CA ALA A 22 6.39 3.78 3.49
C ALA A 22 5.86 5.11 2.91
N LEU A 23 5.34 5.10 1.68
CA LEU A 23 4.89 6.30 0.97
C LEU A 23 3.41 6.65 1.18
N THR A 24 2.59 5.69 1.59
CA THR A 24 1.13 5.86 1.62
C THR A 24 0.51 5.32 2.90
N THR A 25 -0.62 5.92 3.31
CA THR A 25 -1.48 5.37 4.35
C THR A 25 -2.43 4.31 3.79
N ILE A 26 -3.10 3.55 4.67
CA ILE A 26 -4.11 2.55 4.24
C ILE A 26 -5.29 3.27 3.56
N GLU A 27 -5.67 4.45 4.06
CA GLU A 27 -6.72 5.30 3.50
C GLU A 27 -6.36 5.74 2.08
N CYS A 28 -5.13 6.27 1.88
CA CYS A 28 -4.64 6.63 0.54
C CYS A 28 -4.75 5.44 -0.42
N ARG A 29 -4.34 4.24 0.02
CA ARG A 29 -4.44 3.03 -0.80
C ARG A 29 -5.89 2.60 -1.05
N ALA A 30 -6.82 2.86 -0.14
CA ALA A 30 -8.22 2.54 -0.32
C ALA A 30 -8.88 3.43 -1.40
N TYR A 31 -8.48 4.70 -1.50
CA TYR A 31 -8.98 5.66 -2.49
C TYR A 31 -8.28 5.59 -3.84
N CYS A 32 -7.12 4.94 -3.94
CA CYS A 32 -6.39 4.76 -5.19
C CYS A 32 -6.53 3.33 -5.73
N ASN A 33 -6.42 3.17 -7.05
CA ASN A 33 -6.07 1.90 -7.67
C ASN A 33 -5.31 2.16 -8.97
N TRP A 34 -4.94 1.10 -9.68
CA TRP A 34 -4.11 1.24 -10.89
C TRP A 34 -4.77 2.11 -11.97
N LEU A 35 -6.03 1.82 -12.30
CA LEU A 35 -6.73 2.44 -13.43
C LEU A 35 -7.65 3.63 -13.08
N GLY A 36 -7.93 3.88 -11.80
CA GLY A 36 -8.86 4.92 -11.35
C GLY A 36 -10.33 4.60 -11.64
N ILE A 37 -10.74 3.34 -11.53
CA ILE A 37 -12.10 2.91 -11.91
C ILE A 37 -13.13 3.35 -10.86
N LYS A 38 -14.26 3.91 -11.31
CA LYS A 38 -15.45 4.20 -10.51
C LYS A 38 -16.16 2.90 -10.12
N LYS A 39 -16.50 2.73 -8.84
CA LYS A 39 -17.32 1.60 -8.36
C LYS A 39 -18.49 2.12 -7.53
N GLY A 40 -19.69 2.05 -8.11
CA GLY A 40 -20.89 2.68 -7.53
C GLY A 40 -20.72 4.19 -7.39
N ALA A 41 -21.00 4.72 -6.20
CA ALA A 41 -20.82 6.14 -5.88
C ALA A 41 -19.35 6.54 -5.65
N ASN A 42 -18.43 5.59 -5.50
CA ASN A 42 -17.04 5.88 -5.13
C ASN A 42 -16.14 5.98 -6.36
N GLN A 43 -15.54 7.15 -6.58
CA GLN A 43 -14.47 7.35 -7.55
C GLN A 43 -13.12 7.02 -6.92
N LYS A 44 -12.28 6.25 -7.63
CA LYS A 44 -10.89 6.03 -7.25
C LYS A 44 -9.93 6.87 -8.09
N TYR A 45 -8.81 7.27 -7.50
CA TYR A 45 -7.74 7.95 -8.24
C TYR A 45 -6.84 6.92 -8.93
N GLY A 46 -6.50 7.17 -10.20
CA GLY A 46 -5.65 6.32 -11.02
C GLY A 46 -4.16 6.55 -10.76
N LEU A 47 -3.39 5.48 -10.67
CA LEU A 47 -1.94 5.53 -10.46
C LEU A 47 -1.14 5.35 -11.75
N LYS A 48 -1.70 4.67 -12.76
CA LYS A 48 -1.01 4.37 -14.00
C LYS A 48 -0.50 5.65 -14.68
N GLY A 49 0.79 5.66 -15.04
CA GLY A 49 1.44 6.80 -15.71
C GLY A 49 1.78 8.00 -14.81
N THR A 50 1.46 7.95 -13.51
CA THR A 50 1.81 9.05 -12.59
C THR A 50 3.32 9.12 -12.31
N ALA A 51 3.80 10.32 -11.98
CA ALA A 51 5.22 10.53 -11.64
C ALA A 51 5.67 9.72 -10.42
N ILE A 52 4.79 9.52 -9.43
CA ILE A 52 5.09 8.70 -8.25
C ILE A 52 5.31 7.24 -8.62
N VAL A 53 4.51 6.69 -9.54
CA VAL A 53 4.66 5.32 -10.03
C VAL A 53 6.01 5.11 -10.71
N LYS A 54 6.41 6.04 -11.59
CA LYS A 54 7.73 6.01 -12.23
C LYS A 54 8.85 6.07 -11.19
N ALA A 55 8.78 7.00 -10.26
CA ALA A 55 9.80 7.18 -9.22
C ALA A 55 9.93 5.97 -8.27
N VAL A 56 8.83 5.25 -8.01
CA VAL A 56 8.86 4.01 -7.21
C VAL A 56 9.54 2.89 -7.99
N LEU A 57 9.16 2.67 -9.25
CA LEU A 57 9.76 1.64 -10.09
C LEU A 57 11.27 1.89 -10.27
N ASP A 58 11.66 3.11 -10.61
CA ASP A 58 13.07 3.50 -10.77
C ASP A 58 13.85 3.28 -9.46
N GLY A 59 13.25 3.65 -8.32
CA GLY A 59 13.84 3.42 -7.01
C GLY A 59 14.07 1.95 -6.67
N ILE A 60 13.12 1.08 -7.00
CA ILE A 60 13.22 -0.38 -6.79
C ILE A 60 14.29 -0.97 -7.70
N LYS A 61 14.36 -0.55 -8.97
CA LYS A 61 15.35 -1.05 -9.94
C LYS A 61 16.79 -0.68 -9.60
N LEU A 62 17.01 0.34 -8.76
CA LEU A 62 18.34 0.67 -8.26
C LEU A 62 18.91 -0.35 -7.27
N ASN A 63 18.13 -1.33 -6.80
CA ASN A 63 18.60 -2.44 -5.98
C ASN A 63 18.97 -3.64 -6.86
N ALA A 64 20.15 -4.23 -6.62
CA ALA A 64 20.69 -5.32 -7.44
C ALA A 64 19.77 -6.55 -7.51
N LEU A 65 19.06 -6.87 -6.42
CA LEU A 65 18.12 -8.01 -6.33
C LEU A 65 16.83 -7.81 -7.14
N THR A 66 16.51 -6.58 -7.53
CA THR A 66 15.25 -6.21 -8.18
C THR A 66 15.46 -5.40 -9.45
N LYS A 67 16.69 -5.35 -9.97
CA LYS A 67 17.08 -4.54 -11.14
C LYS A 67 16.32 -4.94 -12.41
N ASP A 68 16.06 -6.24 -12.57
CA ASP A 68 15.45 -6.82 -13.77
C ASP A 68 13.91 -6.88 -13.69
N MET A 69 13.32 -6.25 -12.68
CA MET A 69 11.86 -6.21 -12.51
C MET A 69 11.17 -5.67 -13.76
N THR A 70 10.25 -6.45 -14.30
CA THR A 70 9.46 -6.02 -15.45
C THR A 70 8.41 -5.00 -15.02
N LEU A 71 8.00 -4.15 -15.97
CA LEU A 71 6.86 -3.26 -15.72
C LEU A 71 5.62 -4.07 -15.36
N GLN A 72 5.35 -5.17 -16.05
CA GLN A 72 4.18 -6.01 -15.82
C GLN A 72 4.11 -6.58 -14.38
N GLU A 73 5.23 -7.08 -13.85
CA GLU A 73 5.30 -7.57 -12.46
C GLU A 73 5.03 -6.45 -11.45
N PHE A 74 5.59 -5.26 -11.74
CA PHE A 74 5.38 -4.07 -10.93
C PHE A 74 3.91 -3.64 -10.91
N GLU A 75 3.28 -3.55 -12.09
CA GLU A 75 1.87 -3.17 -12.24
C GLU A 75 0.95 -4.17 -11.56
N SER A 76 1.19 -5.47 -11.73
CA SER A 76 0.38 -6.54 -11.15
C SER A 76 0.46 -6.54 -9.62
N SER A 77 1.66 -6.39 -9.07
CA SER A 77 1.89 -6.34 -7.62
C SER A 77 1.30 -5.07 -7.00
N THR A 78 1.48 -3.92 -7.64
CA THR A 78 0.89 -2.65 -7.21
C THR A 78 -0.64 -2.72 -7.22
N SER A 79 -1.23 -3.20 -8.32
CA SER A 79 -2.68 -3.36 -8.45
C SER A 79 -3.25 -4.24 -7.33
N SER A 80 -2.64 -5.41 -7.11
CA SER A 80 -3.05 -6.34 -6.05
C SER A 80 -3.01 -5.71 -4.66
N PHE A 81 -1.98 -4.91 -4.38
CA PHE A 81 -1.80 -4.28 -3.07
C PHE A 81 -2.85 -3.21 -2.77
N PHE A 82 -3.19 -2.37 -3.75
CA PHE A 82 -4.17 -1.30 -3.60
C PHE A 82 -5.62 -1.81 -3.62
N VAL A 83 -5.93 -2.84 -4.41
CA VAL A 83 -7.28 -3.43 -4.45
C VAL A 83 -7.71 -3.98 -3.08
N ARG A 84 -6.77 -4.55 -2.31
CA ARG A 84 -7.04 -5.13 -0.98
C ARG A 84 -7.06 -4.12 0.17
N ALA A 85 -6.68 -2.86 -0.08
CA ALA A 85 -6.57 -1.85 0.97
C ALA A 85 -7.88 -1.51 1.70
N PRO A 86 -9.06 -1.47 1.05
CA PRO A 86 -10.33 -1.27 1.76
C PRO A 86 -10.61 -2.35 2.82
N ASP A 87 -10.33 -3.62 2.52
CA ASP A 87 -10.53 -4.71 3.47
C ASP A 87 -9.58 -4.59 4.66
N LEU A 88 -8.33 -4.17 4.42
CA LEU A 88 -7.36 -3.88 5.47
C LEU A 88 -7.80 -2.71 6.35
N LEU A 89 -8.39 -1.67 5.75
CA LEU A 89 -8.95 -0.53 6.50
C LEU A 89 -10.09 -0.97 7.42
N LYS A 90 -11.02 -1.78 6.89
CA LYS A 90 -12.15 -2.34 7.66
C LYS A 90 -11.64 -3.16 8.86
N LYS A 91 -10.74 -4.10 8.62
CA LYS A 91 -10.13 -4.92 9.69
C LYS A 91 -9.40 -4.09 10.74
N ARG A 92 -8.72 -3.01 10.33
CA ARG A 92 -8.03 -2.10 11.26
C ARG A 92 -9.01 -1.34 12.16
N LYS A 93 -10.13 -0.87 11.59
CA LYS A 93 -11.20 -0.20 12.36
C LYS A 93 -11.86 -1.16 13.35
N GLU A 94 -12.18 -2.37 12.91
CA GLU A 94 -12.75 -3.43 13.78
C GLU A 94 -11.82 -3.76 14.95
N LYS A 95 -10.51 -3.93 14.68
CA LYS A 95 -9.52 -4.19 15.73
C LYS A 95 -9.38 -3.02 16.71
N ALA A 96 -9.41 -1.79 16.22
CA ALA A 96 -9.34 -0.60 17.08
C ALA A 96 -10.57 -0.49 18.01
N ALA A 97 -11.77 -0.78 17.50
CA ALA A 97 -12.99 -0.81 18.30
C ALA A 97 -12.94 -1.89 19.38
N LEU A 98 -12.41 -3.08 19.05
CA LEU A 98 -12.27 -4.19 20.01
C LEU A 98 -11.29 -3.86 21.14
N ASN A 99 -10.18 -3.18 20.82
CA ASN A 99 -9.16 -2.81 21.79
C ASN A 99 -9.63 -1.65 22.70
N GLY A 100 -10.32 -0.64 22.15
CA GLY A 100 -10.89 0.45 22.97
C GLY A 100 -11.96 -0.02 23.96
N SER A 101 -12.67 -1.11 23.65
CA SER A 101 -13.61 -1.73 24.58
C SER A 101 -12.92 -2.40 25.77
N ARG A 102 -11.71 -2.97 25.59
CA ARG A 102 -10.98 -3.68 26.66
C ARG A 102 -10.37 -2.75 27.69
N ASP A 103 -9.90 -1.57 27.27
CA ASP A 103 -9.34 -0.57 28.19
C ASP A 103 -10.45 0.06 29.06
N SER A 104 -11.70 0.11 28.55
CA SER A 104 -12.86 0.62 29.29
C SER A 104 -13.37 -0.32 30.38
N ASP A 105 -13.10 -1.63 30.28
CA ASP A 105 -13.52 -2.64 31.27
C ASP A 105 -12.51 -2.77 32.43
N ALA A 106 -11.27 -2.31 32.25
CA ALA A 106 -10.22 -2.37 33.27
C ALA A 106 -10.35 -1.27 34.35
N GLU A 107 -11.00 -0.14 34.05
CA GLU A 107 -11.16 0.98 35.00
C GLU A 107 -12.37 0.84 35.93
N LYS A 108 -13.22 -0.20 35.78
CA LYS A 108 -14.42 -0.40 36.62
C LYS A 108 -14.25 -1.35 37.81
N SER A 109 -13.03 -1.82 38.07
CA SER A 109 -12.73 -2.79 39.14
C SER A 109 -11.82 -2.26 40.25
N GLY A 110 -11.64 -0.94 40.35
CA GLY A 110 -10.84 -0.29 41.40
C GLY A 110 -11.69 0.32 42.51
#